data_AF-A0A920AJ20-F1
#
_entry.id   AF-A0A920AJ20-F1
#
_cell.length_a   1.000
_cell.length_b   1.000
_cell.length_c   1.000
_cell.angle_alpha   90.00
_cell.angle_beta   90.00
_cell.angle_gamma   90.00
#
_symmetry.space_group_name_H-M   'P 1'
#
loop_
_entity.id
_entity.type
_entity.pdbx_description
1 polymer ?
#
loop_
_entity_poly.entity_id
_entity_poly.type
_entity_poly.pdbx_seq_one_letter_code
_entity_poly.pdbx_strand_id
1 'polypeptide(L)'
;MFLISINSEKFLIYTTLVSLTFGTLSYLPHWLNWNFSGYESKNNWSDITTLYEGLDSLEPGRIMWEPNSDLNKYGTPMVLMTIPMFTDHQSVEGLYFDSSITTPFHFLTVSGLAERPSNPVGGLTYINGEFDKGFRLMEELGVDYFIAYTSSIKDKADRNENFNFLFSNEVFNVYSINTKKVELVGDNLYIFESPDFYERLRNAVLRAGSEQSFFESAYKSFKDESNYKIIENYDKSLLIQVTKTLPF
;
A
#
# COMPACT_ATOMS: atom_id res chain seq x y z
N MET A 1 -48.57 -0.34 5.65
CA MET A 1 -48.93 -1.34 6.69
C MET A 1 -49.20 -2.66 5.97
N PHE A 2 -48.19 -3.53 5.86
CA PHE A 2 -48.38 -4.87 5.30
C PHE A 2 -48.87 -5.78 6.43
N LEU A 3 -50.14 -6.18 6.39
CA LEU A 3 -50.68 -7.20 7.29
C LEU A 3 -50.14 -8.56 6.85
N ILE A 4 -48.99 -8.96 7.39
CA ILE A 4 -48.44 -10.29 7.16
C ILE A 4 -49.25 -11.26 8.04
N SER A 5 -50.09 -12.08 7.41
CA SER A 5 -50.83 -13.13 8.12
C SER A 5 -49.87 -14.21 8.61
N ILE A 6 -49.80 -14.40 9.92
CA ILE A 6 -48.90 -15.34 10.61
C ILE A 6 -49.20 -16.81 10.23
N ASN A 7 -50.41 -17.08 9.72
CA ASN A 7 -50.88 -18.43 9.37
C ASN A 7 -50.81 -18.77 7.86
N SER A 8 -50.14 -17.94 7.05
CA SER A 8 -49.99 -18.20 5.61
C SER A 8 -48.76 -19.08 5.33
N GLU A 9 -48.87 -20.08 4.44
CA GLU A 9 -47.71 -20.87 3.98
C GLU A 9 -46.58 -20.00 3.40
N LYS A 10 -46.92 -18.79 2.92
CA LYS A 10 -45.98 -17.80 2.38
C LYS A 10 -45.47 -16.79 3.41
N PHE A 11 -45.76 -16.98 4.71
CA PHE A 11 -45.36 -16.05 5.79
C PHE A 11 -43.85 -15.75 5.74
N LEU A 12 -43.02 -16.79 5.60
CA LEU A 12 -41.57 -16.66 5.51
C LEU A 12 -41.12 -15.82 4.30
N ILE A 13 -41.81 -15.96 3.17
CA ILE A 13 -41.51 -15.21 1.94
C ILE A 13 -41.86 -13.74 2.14
N TYR A 14 -43.04 -13.45 2.71
CA TYR A 14 -43.47 -12.08 2.97
C TYR A 14 -42.62 -11.38 4.02
N THR A 15 -42.25 -12.05 5.12
CA THR A 15 -41.34 -11.48 6.11
C THR A 15 -39.96 -11.23 5.53
N THR A 16 -39.44 -12.14 4.70
CA THR A 16 -38.16 -11.96 4.01
C THR A 16 -38.20 -10.77 3.05
N LEU A 17 -39.23 -10.65 2.21
CA LEU A 17 -39.39 -9.53 1.29
C LEU A 17 -39.52 -8.19 2.02
N VAL A 18 -40.29 -8.14 3.11
CA VAL A 18 -40.43 -6.95 3.93
C VAL A 18 -39.11 -6.56 4.59
N SER A 19 -38.38 -7.52 5.19
CA SER A 19 -37.07 -7.28 5.79
C SER A 19 -36.03 -6.80 4.76
N LEU A 20 -36.00 -7.38 3.56
CA LEU A 20 -35.14 -6.93 2.46
C LEU A 20 -35.51 -5.51 1.99
N THR A 21 -36.81 -5.20 1.91
CA THR A 21 -37.29 -3.88 1.51
C THR A 21 -36.95 -2.81 2.56
N PHE A 22 -37.17 -3.09 3.84
CA PHE A 22 -36.80 -2.16 4.91
C PHE A 22 -35.28 -2.01 5.07
N GLY A 23 -34.52 -3.10 4.88
CA GLY A 23 -33.06 -3.07 4.87
C GLY A 23 -32.50 -2.20 3.74
N THR A 24 -33.08 -2.28 2.54
CA THR A 24 -32.67 -1.45 1.40
C THR A 24 -33.07 0.02 1.55
N LEU A 25 -34.26 0.30 2.10
CA LEU A 25 -34.75 1.67 2.31
C LEU A 25 -33.93 2.47 3.33
N SER A 26 -33.31 1.82 4.32
CA SER A 26 -32.45 2.49 5.31
C SER A 26 -30.98 2.49 4.91
N TYR A 27 -30.49 1.40 4.30
CA TYR A 27 -29.09 1.27 3.88
C TYR A 27 -28.73 2.22 2.74
N LEU A 28 -29.54 2.30 1.67
CA LEU A 28 -29.18 3.08 0.49
C LEU A 28 -29.04 4.58 0.79
N PRO A 29 -29.97 5.25 1.51
CA PRO A 29 -29.78 6.65 1.88
C PRO A 29 -28.58 6.87 2.79
N HIS A 30 -28.32 5.97 3.74
CA HIS A 30 -27.16 6.06 4.61
C HIS A 30 -25.85 5.90 3.82
N TRP A 31 -25.77 4.91 2.94
CA TRP A 31 -24.62 4.67 2.07
C TRP A 31 -24.39 5.85 1.12
N LEU A 32 -25.44 6.39 0.50
CA LEU A 32 -25.34 7.58 -0.35
C LEU A 32 -24.81 8.77 0.45
N ASN A 33 -25.40 9.08 1.61
CA ASN A 33 -24.92 10.17 2.45
C ASN A 33 -23.47 9.95 2.89
N TRP A 34 -23.08 8.71 3.20
CA TRP A 34 -21.71 8.39 3.59
C TRP A 34 -20.70 8.62 2.47
N ASN A 35 -21.02 8.26 1.22
CA ASN A 35 -20.08 8.34 0.11
C ASN A 35 -20.09 9.71 -0.61
N PHE A 36 -21.22 10.44 -0.58
CA PHE A 36 -21.40 11.66 -1.37
C PHE A 36 -21.43 12.97 -0.55
N SER A 37 -21.33 12.92 0.78
CA SER A 37 -21.29 14.12 1.60
C SER A 37 -19.95 14.89 1.56
N GLY A 38 -18.90 14.29 0.98
CA GLY A 38 -17.54 14.81 1.02
C GLY A 38 -16.79 14.43 2.29
N TYR A 39 -15.48 14.68 2.29
CA TYR A 39 -14.62 14.42 3.45
C TYR A 39 -14.81 15.48 4.55
N GLU A 40 -15.04 16.71 4.14
CA GLU A 40 -15.22 17.88 4.99
C GLU A 40 -16.45 17.78 5.90
N SER A 41 -17.41 16.95 5.53
CA SER A 41 -18.61 16.71 6.32
C SER A 41 -18.41 15.64 7.41
N LYS A 42 -17.23 15.00 7.49
CA LYS A 42 -16.95 13.97 8.50
C LYS A 42 -16.51 14.65 9.79
N ASN A 43 -17.08 14.22 10.91
CA ASN A 43 -16.86 14.87 12.21
C ASN A 43 -15.37 14.99 12.59
N ASN A 44 -14.55 14.02 12.20
CA ASN A 44 -13.12 13.96 12.54
C ASN A 44 -12.20 14.49 11.42
N TRP A 45 -12.73 15.18 10.39
CA TRP A 45 -11.91 15.63 9.27
C TRP A 45 -10.75 16.57 9.65
N SER A 46 -10.86 17.25 10.80
CA SER A 46 -9.77 18.02 11.41
C SER A 46 -8.49 17.20 11.61
N ASP A 47 -8.61 15.90 11.90
CA ASP A 47 -7.46 15.03 12.16
C ASP A 47 -6.65 14.77 10.88
N ILE A 48 -7.29 14.84 9.71
CA ILE A 48 -6.65 14.68 8.40
C ILE A 48 -6.10 16.02 7.90
N THR A 49 -6.86 17.11 8.04
CA THR A 49 -6.41 18.44 7.61
C THR A 49 -5.20 18.92 8.41
N THR A 50 -5.18 18.74 9.73
CA THR A 50 -4.01 19.06 10.57
C THR A 50 -2.79 18.18 10.24
N LEU A 51 -3.01 16.92 9.87
CA LEU A 51 -1.94 16.06 9.35
C LEU A 51 -1.37 16.63 8.05
N TYR A 52 -2.23 17.02 7.10
CA TYR A 52 -1.81 17.59 5.82
C TYR A 52 -1.10 18.94 5.97
N GLU A 53 -1.57 19.82 6.85
CA GLU A 53 -0.88 21.07 7.19
C GLU A 53 0.53 20.82 7.76
N GLY A 54 0.68 19.81 8.62
CA GLY A 54 1.99 19.41 9.14
C GLY A 54 2.90 18.84 8.05
N LEU A 55 2.36 18.01 7.16
CA LEU A 55 3.11 17.47 6.01
C LEU A 55 3.57 18.57 5.06
N ASP A 56 2.70 19.54 4.72
CA ASP A 56 3.00 20.63 3.78
C ASP A 56 4.12 21.57 4.27
N SER A 57 4.50 21.49 5.55
CA SER A 57 5.66 22.18 6.11
C SER A 57 7.00 21.46 5.87
N LEU A 58 6.98 20.24 5.35
CA LEU A 58 8.14 19.40 5.05
C LEU A 58 8.55 19.53 3.58
N GLU A 59 9.79 19.14 3.27
CA GLU A 59 10.25 19.04 1.89
C GLU A 59 9.49 17.93 1.14
N PRO A 60 9.20 18.09 -0.17
CA PRO A 60 8.51 17.08 -0.95
C PRO A 60 9.17 15.70 -0.88
N GLY A 61 8.36 14.67 -0.60
CA GLY A 61 8.84 13.30 -0.42
C GLY A 61 7.76 12.25 -0.53
N ARG A 62 8.18 10.99 -0.64
CA ARG A 62 7.37 9.79 -0.73
C ARG A 62 6.95 9.32 0.65
N ILE A 63 5.64 9.14 0.83
CA ILE A 63 5.03 8.80 2.11
C ILE A 63 4.46 7.39 2.07
N MET A 64 4.82 6.59 3.07
CA MET A 64 4.10 5.37 3.44
C MET A 64 3.29 5.64 4.71
N TRP A 65 2.14 5.00 4.84
CA TRP A 65 1.26 5.18 6.00
C TRP A 65 0.73 3.84 6.48
N GLU A 66 0.46 3.73 7.78
CA GLU A 66 -0.14 2.55 8.38
C GLU A 66 -1.62 2.40 7.97
N PRO A 67 -2.01 1.34 7.24
CA PRO A 67 -3.41 1.07 6.94
C PRO A 67 -4.17 0.57 8.18
N ASN A 68 -5.37 1.11 8.37
CA ASN A 68 -6.27 0.66 9.43
C ASN A 68 -7.74 0.86 9.02
N SER A 69 -8.60 -0.13 9.27
CA SER A 69 -10.03 -0.06 8.94
C SER A 69 -10.75 1.09 9.66
N ASP A 70 -10.27 1.50 10.82
CA ASP A 70 -10.87 2.57 11.63
C ASP A 70 -10.74 3.94 10.98
N LEU A 71 -9.81 4.09 10.03
CA LEU A 71 -9.71 5.29 9.18
C LEU A 71 -10.98 5.50 8.34
N ASN A 72 -11.86 4.49 8.22
CA ASN A 72 -13.17 4.67 7.61
C ASN A 72 -13.99 5.79 8.29
N LYS A 73 -13.73 6.16 9.55
CA LYS A 73 -14.36 7.34 10.19
C LYS A 73 -14.18 8.65 9.40
N TYR A 74 -13.20 8.72 8.50
CA TYR A 74 -12.96 9.83 7.57
C TYR A 74 -13.63 9.64 6.19
N GLY A 75 -14.54 8.66 6.05
CA GLY A 75 -15.28 8.35 4.83
C GLY A 75 -14.76 7.11 4.08
N THR A 76 -13.48 6.76 4.23
CA THR A 76 -12.87 5.56 3.62
C THR A 76 -11.64 5.14 4.43
N PRO A 77 -11.34 3.83 4.57
CA PRO A 77 -10.09 3.39 5.18
C PRO A 77 -8.84 3.78 4.37
N MET A 78 -9.04 4.21 3.12
CA MET A 78 -7.98 4.61 2.18
C MET A 78 -7.78 6.14 2.11
N VAL A 79 -8.23 6.89 3.11
CA VAL A 79 -8.26 8.37 3.07
C VAL A 79 -6.88 8.98 2.77
N LEU A 80 -5.81 8.35 3.26
CA LEU A 80 -4.43 8.82 3.08
C LEU A 80 -3.88 8.60 1.65
N MET A 81 -4.57 7.86 0.78
CA MET A 81 -4.26 7.88 -0.66
C MET A 81 -4.44 9.27 -1.28
N THR A 82 -5.17 10.18 -0.61
CA THR A 82 -5.40 11.55 -1.07
C THR A 82 -4.30 12.54 -0.68
N ILE A 83 -3.24 12.10 0.01
CA ILE A 83 -2.06 12.94 0.34
C ILE A 83 -1.59 13.79 -0.86
N PRO A 84 -1.41 13.24 -2.08
CA PRO A 84 -0.93 14.02 -3.22
C PRO A 84 -1.93 15.05 -3.78
N MET A 85 -3.19 15.01 -3.32
CA MET A 85 -4.21 15.99 -3.73
C MET A 85 -4.18 17.25 -2.85
N PHE A 86 -3.66 17.14 -1.63
CA PHE A 86 -3.71 18.20 -0.61
C PHE A 86 -2.33 18.68 -0.15
N THR A 87 -1.25 18.07 -0.64
CA THR A 87 0.14 18.39 -0.29
C THR A 87 1.03 18.19 -1.52
N ASP A 88 2.27 18.69 -1.47
CA ASP A 88 3.29 18.42 -2.50
C ASP A 88 3.97 17.03 -2.38
N HIS A 89 3.47 16.16 -1.50
CA HIS A 89 4.02 14.83 -1.27
C HIS A 89 3.45 13.75 -2.20
N GLN A 90 4.25 12.70 -2.42
CA GLN A 90 3.82 11.49 -3.11
C GLN A 90 3.40 10.43 -2.08
N SER A 91 2.41 9.61 -2.38
CA SER A 91 2.07 8.43 -1.57
C SER A 91 2.55 7.16 -2.28
N VAL A 92 3.08 6.18 -1.54
CA VAL A 92 3.41 4.85 -2.10
C VAL A 92 2.14 4.14 -2.56
N GLU A 93 1.02 4.36 -1.86
CA GLU A 93 -0.27 3.77 -2.16
C GLU A 93 -1.24 4.84 -2.69
N GLY A 94 -1.89 4.57 -3.82
CA GLY A 94 -2.87 5.47 -4.44
C GLY A 94 -3.99 4.70 -5.11
N LEU A 95 -5.08 5.36 -5.49
CA LEU A 95 -6.35 4.74 -5.92
C LEU A 95 -6.21 3.62 -6.97
N TYR A 96 -5.25 3.73 -7.89
CA TYR A 96 -5.00 2.76 -8.96
C TYR A 96 -3.77 1.88 -8.70
N PHE A 97 -3.44 1.58 -7.44
CA PHE A 97 -2.28 0.78 -7.09
C PHE A 97 -2.24 -0.56 -7.84
N ASP A 98 -3.37 -1.22 -8.11
CA ASP A 98 -3.41 -2.52 -8.83
C ASP A 98 -2.77 -2.48 -10.23
N SER A 99 -2.63 -1.30 -10.83
CA SER A 99 -1.95 -1.12 -12.12
C SER A 99 -0.42 -1.04 -12.03
N SER A 100 0.14 -0.89 -10.82
CA SER A 100 1.57 -0.75 -10.59
C SER A 100 2.26 -2.11 -10.43
N ILE A 101 3.42 -2.26 -11.07
CA ILE A 101 4.31 -3.41 -10.87
C ILE A 101 4.92 -3.47 -9.45
N THR A 102 4.89 -2.35 -8.70
CA THR A 102 5.43 -2.26 -7.33
C THR A 102 4.44 -2.66 -6.24
N THR A 103 3.18 -2.90 -6.58
CA THR A 103 2.11 -3.16 -5.62
C THR A 103 2.38 -4.32 -4.67
N PRO A 104 2.89 -5.46 -5.14
CA PRO A 104 3.26 -6.56 -4.23
C PRO A 104 4.39 -6.22 -3.26
N PHE A 105 5.34 -5.38 -3.68
CA PHE A 105 6.45 -4.92 -2.86
C PHE A 105 5.96 -3.97 -1.76
N HIS A 106 5.06 -3.03 -2.12
CA HIS A 106 4.40 -2.14 -1.16
C HIS A 106 3.61 -2.93 -0.11
N PHE A 107 2.71 -3.82 -0.54
CA PHE A 107 1.85 -4.54 0.41
C PHE A 107 2.61 -5.56 1.26
N LEU A 108 3.70 -6.15 0.76
CA LEU A 108 4.62 -6.93 1.58
C LEU A 108 5.24 -6.04 2.67
N THR A 109 5.76 -4.87 2.29
CA THR A 109 6.43 -3.93 3.19
C THR A 109 5.49 -3.43 4.30
N VAL A 110 4.34 -2.89 3.91
CA VAL A 110 3.38 -2.31 4.87
C VAL A 110 2.78 -3.38 5.80
N SER A 111 2.80 -4.66 5.41
CA SER A 111 2.37 -5.75 6.29
C SER A 111 3.23 -5.89 7.56
N GLY A 112 4.52 -5.52 7.51
CA GLY A 112 5.38 -5.46 8.69
C GLY A 112 5.15 -4.21 9.55
N LEU A 113 4.66 -3.13 8.93
CA LEU A 113 4.54 -1.77 9.51
C LEU A 113 3.13 -1.41 9.98
N ALA A 114 2.20 -2.37 9.98
CA ALA A 114 0.82 -2.15 10.41
C ALA A 114 0.40 -3.16 11.46
N GLU A 115 -0.41 -2.73 12.43
CA GLU A 115 -0.99 -3.66 13.40
C GLU A 115 -2.00 -4.62 12.74
N ARG A 116 -2.79 -4.10 11.78
CA ARG A 116 -3.88 -4.83 11.11
C ARG A 116 -3.85 -4.58 9.60
N PRO A 117 -2.84 -5.08 8.87
CA PRO A 117 -2.73 -4.86 7.42
C PRO A 117 -3.88 -5.54 6.66
N SER A 118 -4.34 -4.91 5.57
CA SER A 118 -5.43 -5.39 4.73
C SER A 118 -5.05 -6.59 3.85
N ASN A 119 -3.78 -6.67 3.43
CA ASN A 119 -3.21 -7.74 2.61
C ASN A 119 -4.06 -8.10 1.37
N PRO A 120 -4.34 -7.13 0.47
CA PRO A 120 -5.32 -7.30 -0.60
C PRO A 120 -4.80 -8.13 -1.79
N VAL A 121 -3.48 -8.31 -1.92
CA VAL A 121 -2.88 -9.02 -3.06
C VAL A 121 -2.84 -10.52 -2.76
N GLY A 122 -3.58 -11.30 -3.55
CA GLY A 122 -3.58 -12.75 -3.48
C GLY A 122 -2.24 -13.37 -3.91
N GLY A 123 -1.86 -14.50 -3.31
CA GLY A 123 -0.64 -15.24 -3.66
C GLY A 123 0.64 -14.73 -2.99
N LEU A 124 0.59 -13.62 -2.25
CA LEU A 124 1.73 -13.14 -1.47
C LEU A 124 1.83 -13.84 -0.12
N THR A 125 3.07 -14.12 0.29
CA THR A 125 3.38 -14.49 1.67
C THR A 125 3.88 -13.26 2.42
N TYR A 126 2.99 -12.62 3.15
CA TYR A 126 3.23 -11.41 3.95
C TYR A 126 4.13 -11.67 5.17
N ILE A 127 4.79 -10.62 5.66
CA ILE A 127 5.71 -10.64 6.83
C ILE A 127 5.04 -10.16 8.12
N ASN A 128 3.70 -10.06 8.13
CA ASN A 128 2.86 -9.52 9.20
C ASN A 128 3.54 -9.41 10.58
N GLY A 129 3.71 -8.18 11.07
CA GLY A 129 4.24 -7.91 12.41
C GLY A 129 5.78 -7.92 12.53
N GLU A 130 6.53 -8.31 11.49
CA GLU A 130 7.99 -8.16 11.40
C GLU A 130 8.38 -6.68 11.14
N PHE A 131 8.26 -5.84 12.17
CA PHE A 131 8.44 -4.38 12.06
C PHE A 131 9.80 -3.96 11.52
N ASP A 132 10.90 -4.51 12.06
CA ASP A 132 12.26 -4.16 11.63
C ASP A 132 12.52 -4.56 10.17
N LYS A 133 11.90 -5.65 9.71
CA LYS A 133 11.96 -6.05 8.32
C LYS A 133 11.12 -5.14 7.43
N GLY A 134 9.90 -4.82 7.85
CA GLY A 134 9.07 -3.82 7.17
C GLY A 134 9.79 -2.48 7.03
N PHE A 135 10.54 -2.04 8.04
CA PHE A 135 11.38 -0.85 7.98
C PHE A 135 12.44 -0.95 6.87
N ARG A 136 13.26 -2.01 6.83
CA ARG A 136 14.31 -2.16 5.80
C ARG A 136 13.74 -2.25 4.39
N LEU A 137 12.61 -2.93 4.21
CA LEU A 137 11.90 -2.98 2.92
C LEU A 137 11.32 -1.62 2.52
N MET A 138 10.89 -0.81 3.49
CA MET A 138 10.44 0.57 3.27
C MET A 138 11.61 1.48 2.86
N GLU A 139 12.81 1.25 3.41
CA GLU A 139 14.03 1.95 2.97
C GLU A 139 14.38 1.64 1.52
N GLU A 140 14.31 0.36 1.13
CA GLU A 140 14.52 -0.12 -0.24
C GLU A 140 13.51 0.48 -1.23
N LEU A 141 12.28 0.76 -0.78
CA LEU A 141 11.28 1.47 -1.57
C LEU A 141 11.49 2.99 -1.63
N GLY A 142 12.56 3.52 -1.04
CA GLY A 142 12.91 4.94 -1.10
C GLY A 142 11.84 5.86 -0.50
N VAL A 143 11.24 5.43 0.61
CA VAL A 143 10.23 6.20 1.35
C VAL A 143 10.92 7.26 2.20
N ASP A 144 10.46 8.50 2.13
CA ASP A 144 11.03 9.61 2.89
C ASP A 144 10.34 9.78 4.26
N TYR A 145 9.03 9.53 4.31
CA TYR A 145 8.22 9.72 5.51
C TYR A 145 7.30 8.54 5.79
N PHE A 146 7.11 8.24 7.09
CA PHE A 146 6.17 7.24 7.57
C PHE A 146 5.13 7.86 8.50
N ILE A 147 3.86 7.52 8.30
CA ILE A 147 2.74 7.94 9.15
C ILE A 147 2.24 6.73 9.94
N ALA A 148 2.44 6.76 11.25
CA ALA A 148 1.95 5.74 12.19
C ALA A 148 0.60 6.16 12.80
N TYR A 149 -0.31 5.20 12.95
CA TYR A 149 -1.66 5.41 13.46
C TYR A 149 -1.89 4.73 14.82
N THR A 150 -1.65 3.42 14.91
CA THR A 150 -1.90 2.65 16.12
C THR A 150 -0.82 2.87 17.18
N SER A 151 -1.20 2.80 18.46
CA SER A 151 -0.23 2.92 19.56
C SER A 151 0.89 1.87 19.46
N SER A 152 0.56 0.66 19.01
CA SER A 152 1.52 -0.43 18.80
C SER A 152 2.61 -0.08 17.78
N ILE A 153 2.24 0.52 16.65
CA ILE A 153 3.19 0.94 15.61
C ILE A 153 3.94 2.21 16.01
N LYS A 154 3.28 3.18 16.66
CA LYS A 154 3.95 4.36 17.23
C LYS A 154 5.03 3.97 18.24
N ASP A 155 4.72 3.09 19.19
CA ASP A 155 5.67 2.60 20.20
C ASP A 155 6.88 1.90 19.57
N LYS A 156 6.68 1.17 18.47
CA LYS A 156 7.76 0.52 17.73
C LYS A 156 8.63 1.53 16.97
N ALA A 157 8.00 2.51 16.32
CA ALA A 157 8.71 3.59 15.62
C ALA A 157 9.52 4.45 16.61
N ASP A 158 8.94 4.84 17.75
CA ASP A 158 9.60 5.66 18.78
C ASP A 158 10.83 4.97 19.42
N ARG A 159 10.88 3.64 19.40
CA ARG A 159 12.01 2.85 19.93
C ARG A 159 13.08 2.54 18.90
N ASN A 160 12.82 2.76 17.61
CA ASN A 160 13.74 2.45 16.54
C ASN A 160 14.50 3.73 16.15
N GLU A 161 15.82 3.72 16.36
CA GLU A 161 16.70 4.88 16.15
C GLU A 161 16.75 5.38 14.69
N ASN A 162 16.30 4.57 13.73
CA ASN A 162 16.27 4.96 12.32
C ASN A 162 15.00 5.75 11.93
N PHE A 163 13.99 5.79 12.80
CA PHE A 163 12.85 6.68 12.66
C PHE A 163 13.12 8.00 13.39
N ASN A 164 13.19 9.09 12.63
CA ASN A 164 13.35 10.41 13.20
C ASN A 164 11.97 11.05 13.36
N PHE A 165 11.49 11.20 14.60
CA PHE A 165 10.23 11.86 14.87
C PHE A 165 10.23 13.31 14.37
N LEU A 166 9.17 13.71 13.66
CA LEU A 166 9.00 15.07 13.16
C LEU A 166 7.93 15.81 13.95
N PHE A 167 6.70 15.32 13.87
CA PHE A 167 5.56 15.90 14.57
C PHE A 167 4.49 14.83 14.80
N SER A 168 3.52 15.20 15.63
CA SER A 168 2.35 14.40 15.93
C SER A 168 1.13 15.31 15.98
N ASN A 169 -0.01 14.79 15.56
CA ASN A 169 -1.31 15.34 15.96
C ASN A 169 -1.99 14.36 16.94
N GLU A 170 -3.25 14.59 17.31
CA GLU A 170 -3.93 13.70 18.27
C GLU A 170 -4.03 12.22 17.81
N VAL A 171 -3.88 11.97 16.51
CA VAL A 171 -4.16 10.67 15.88
C VAL A 171 -2.93 10.02 15.23
N PHE A 172 -2.01 10.79 14.67
CA PHE A 172 -0.91 10.29 13.86
C PHE A 172 0.45 10.78 14.37
N ASN A 173 1.46 9.93 14.26
CA ASN A 173 2.86 10.35 14.39
C ASN A 173 3.52 10.28 13.01
N VAL A 174 4.29 11.30 12.68
CA VAL A 174 5.02 11.39 11.42
C VAL A 174 6.52 11.34 11.70
N TYR A 175 7.21 10.50 10.94
CA TYR A 175 8.64 10.25 11.06
C TYR A 175 9.32 10.42 9.70
N SER A 176 10.54 10.96 9.67
CA SER A 176 11.42 10.88 8.50
C SER A 176 12.37 9.70 8.59
N ILE A 177 12.67 9.13 7.43
CA ILE A 177 13.58 8.00 7.25
C ILE A 177 14.71 8.42 6.31
N ASN A 178 15.94 7.99 6.61
CA ASN A 178 17.09 8.31 5.76
C ASN A 178 17.22 7.28 4.63
N THR A 179 16.52 7.48 3.52
CA THR A 179 16.55 6.54 2.38
C THR A 179 17.41 7.05 1.23
N LYS A 180 17.89 6.10 0.42
CA LYS A 180 18.62 6.40 -0.82
C LYS A 180 17.74 6.02 -2.01
N LYS A 181 17.33 7.03 -2.78
CA LYS A 181 16.60 6.82 -4.04
C LYS A 181 17.50 6.36 -5.19
N VAL A 182 18.80 6.60 -5.04
CA VAL A 182 19.84 6.16 -5.96
C VAL A 182 20.84 5.35 -5.16
N GLU A 183 21.03 4.12 -5.57
CA GLU A 183 22.03 3.23 -5.01
C GLU A 183 23.12 2.95 -6.04
N LEU A 184 24.37 2.98 -5.60
CA LEU A 184 25.46 2.44 -6.39
C LEU A 184 25.29 0.92 -6.42
N VAL A 185 25.38 0.31 -7.60
CA VAL A 185 25.34 -1.15 -7.73
C VAL A 185 26.62 -1.74 -7.10
N GLY A 186 26.61 -1.92 -5.79
CA GLY A 186 27.61 -2.64 -5.01
C GLY A 186 27.22 -4.10 -4.77
N ASP A 187 25.92 -4.39 -4.82
CA ASP A 187 25.39 -5.74 -4.73
C ASP A 187 25.69 -6.58 -5.97
N ASN A 188 25.68 -7.89 -5.79
CA ASN A 188 25.77 -8.81 -6.92
C ASN A 188 24.54 -8.62 -7.81
N LEU A 189 24.74 -8.57 -9.12
CA LEU A 189 23.62 -8.55 -10.07
C LEU A 189 23.34 -9.96 -10.55
N TYR A 190 22.08 -10.38 -10.44
CA TYR A 190 21.56 -11.53 -11.16
C TYR A 190 20.80 -11.05 -12.39
N ILE A 191 21.29 -11.42 -13.57
CA ILE A 191 20.63 -11.05 -14.83
C ILE A 191 19.57 -12.10 -15.14
N PHE A 192 18.32 -11.64 -15.19
CA PHE A 192 17.20 -12.44 -15.63
C PHE A 192 17.00 -12.22 -17.14
N GLU A 193 17.15 -13.29 -17.90
CA GLU A 193 16.90 -13.29 -19.35
C GLU A 193 15.43 -13.59 -19.59
N SER A 194 14.68 -12.59 -20.08
CA SER A 194 13.26 -12.78 -20.34
C SER A 194 13.07 -13.64 -21.59
N PRO A 195 12.01 -14.48 -21.63
CA PRO A 195 11.62 -15.15 -22.85
C PRO A 195 11.38 -14.12 -23.96
N ASP A 196 11.65 -14.50 -25.21
CA ASP A 196 11.38 -13.62 -26.35
C ASP A 196 9.89 -13.30 -26.53
N PHE A 197 9.56 -12.38 -27.44
CA PHE A 197 8.18 -11.96 -27.67
C PHE A 197 7.24 -13.11 -28.04
N TYR A 198 7.69 -14.06 -28.85
CA TYR A 198 6.86 -15.18 -29.32
C TYR A 198 6.62 -16.18 -28.19
N GLU A 199 7.64 -16.46 -27.39
CA GLU A 199 7.53 -17.29 -26.19
C GLU A 199 6.61 -16.67 -25.14
N ARG A 200 6.73 -15.36 -24.88
CA ARG A 200 5.81 -14.64 -23.98
C ARG A 200 4.37 -14.70 -24.48
N LEU A 201 4.16 -14.47 -25.78
CA LEU A 201 2.83 -14.54 -26.38
C LEU A 201 2.25 -15.96 -26.30
N ARG A 202 3.06 -16.98 -26.60
CA ARG A 202 2.68 -18.40 -26.50
C ARG A 202 2.29 -18.75 -25.06
N ASN A 203 3.11 -18.37 -24.08
CA ASN A 203 2.85 -18.67 -22.67
C ASN A 203 1.59 -17.95 -22.16
N ALA A 204 1.36 -16.71 -22.58
CA ALA A 204 0.14 -15.96 -22.24
C ALA A 204 -1.13 -16.62 -22.83
N VAL A 205 -1.08 -17.09 -24.07
CA VAL A 205 -2.22 -17.73 -24.75
C VAL A 205 -2.48 -19.14 -24.21
N LEU A 206 -1.43 -19.95 -24.07
CA LEU A 206 -1.56 -21.35 -23.67
C LEU A 206 -1.68 -21.53 -22.16
N ARG A 207 -1.45 -20.47 -21.36
CA ARG A 207 -1.23 -20.57 -19.91
C ARG A 207 -0.21 -21.65 -19.56
N ALA A 208 0.74 -21.89 -20.46
CA ALA A 208 1.85 -22.80 -20.21
C ALA A 208 2.69 -22.11 -19.15
N GLY A 209 2.66 -22.64 -17.92
CA GLY A 209 3.42 -22.09 -16.80
C GLY A 209 4.89 -22.09 -17.17
N SER A 210 5.44 -20.91 -17.47
CA SER A 210 6.87 -20.79 -17.58
C SER A 210 7.47 -20.95 -16.19
N GLU A 211 8.65 -21.54 -16.15
CA GLU A 211 9.57 -21.45 -15.03
C GLU A 211 9.68 -19.98 -14.54
N GLN A 212 9.94 -19.85 -13.24
CA GLN A 212 10.12 -18.63 -12.43
C GLN A 212 10.18 -17.30 -13.23
N SER A 213 9.21 -16.41 -13.03
CA SER A 213 9.17 -15.10 -13.74
C SER A 213 10.19 -14.09 -13.18
N PHE A 214 10.49 -13.03 -13.94
CA PHE A 214 11.28 -11.89 -13.44
C PHE A 214 10.67 -11.33 -12.16
N PHE A 215 9.34 -11.12 -12.19
CA PHE A 215 8.60 -10.60 -11.07
C PHE A 215 8.73 -11.49 -9.82
N GLU A 216 8.56 -12.80 -9.94
CA GLU A 216 8.71 -13.73 -8.82
C GLU A 216 10.13 -13.74 -8.25
N SER A 217 11.13 -13.70 -9.13
CA SER A 217 12.54 -13.64 -8.74
C SER A 217 12.86 -12.35 -8.01
N ALA A 218 12.42 -11.20 -8.53
CA ALA A 218 12.63 -9.89 -7.94
C ALA A 218 11.89 -9.76 -6.60
N TYR A 219 10.63 -10.22 -6.54
CA TYR A 219 9.84 -10.23 -5.32
C TYR A 219 10.48 -11.10 -4.24
N LYS A 220 10.96 -12.30 -4.59
CA LYS A 220 11.64 -13.20 -3.66
C LYS A 220 12.95 -12.59 -3.15
N SER A 221 13.77 -12.05 -4.05
CA SER A 221 15.02 -11.37 -3.68
C SER A 221 14.77 -10.20 -2.71
N PHE A 222 13.77 -9.36 -3.01
CA PHE A 222 13.34 -8.25 -2.15
C PHE A 222 12.85 -8.75 -0.78
N LYS A 223 11.93 -9.72 -0.77
CA LYS A 223 11.39 -10.29 0.47
C LYS A 223 12.47 -10.95 1.33
N ASP A 224 13.40 -11.67 0.72
CA ASP A 224 14.42 -12.43 1.45
C ASP A 224 15.65 -11.58 1.77
N GLU A 225 15.65 -10.29 1.40
CA GLU A 225 16.77 -9.35 1.62
C GLU A 225 18.09 -9.91 1.08
N SER A 226 18.01 -10.46 -0.14
CA SER A 226 19.13 -11.12 -0.78
C SER A 226 20.28 -10.15 -1.04
N ASN A 227 21.51 -10.63 -0.95
CA ASN A 227 22.73 -9.88 -1.29
C ASN A 227 22.96 -9.72 -2.81
N TYR A 228 21.89 -9.81 -3.58
CA TYR A 228 21.87 -9.63 -5.02
C TYR A 228 20.54 -9.06 -5.47
N LYS A 229 20.58 -8.19 -6.49
CA LYS A 229 19.40 -7.62 -7.12
C LYS A 229 19.16 -8.29 -8.48
N ILE A 230 17.90 -8.49 -8.83
CA ILE A 230 17.51 -9.03 -10.14
C ILE A 230 17.40 -7.87 -11.14
N ILE A 231 18.05 -8.00 -12.30
CA ILE A 231 17.91 -7.05 -13.40
C ILE A 231 17.48 -7.78 -14.67
N GLU A 232 16.45 -7.25 -15.34
CA GLU A 232 15.88 -7.87 -16.54
C GLU A 232 16.64 -7.42 -17.80
N ASN A 233 17.06 -8.36 -18.64
CA ASN A 233 17.65 -8.12 -19.98
C ASN A 233 18.79 -7.07 -19.99
N TYR A 234 19.64 -7.06 -18.97
CA TYR A 234 20.71 -6.07 -18.84
C TYR A 234 21.82 -6.27 -19.88
N ASP A 235 22.05 -5.26 -20.73
CA ASP A 235 23.19 -5.27 -21.65
C ASP A 235 24.51 -5.00 -20.90
N LYS A 236 25.30 -6.06 -20.72
CA LYS A 236 26.64 -6.01 -20.10
C LYS A 236 27.60 -5.06 -20.82
N SER A 237 27.36 -4.69 -22.09
CA SER A 237 28.20 -3.75 -22.84
C SER A 237 28.19 -2.34 -22.22
N LEU A 238 27.12 -1.97 -21.51
CA LEU A 238 26.96 -0.68 -20.83
C LEU A 238 27.94 -0.50 -19.66
N LEU A 239 28.36 -1.58 -18.98
CA LEU A 239 29.36 -1.51 -17.89
C LEU A 239 30.75 -1.09 -18.39
N ILE A 240 31.09 -1.43 -19.64
CA ILE A 240 32.39 -1.16 -20.24
C ILE A 240 32.52 0.33 -20.64
N GLN A 241 31.41 1.01 -20.91
CA GLN A 241 31.43 2.45 -21.24
C GLN A 241 31.67 3.30 -20.00
N VAL A 242 30.99 3.02 -18.87
CA VAL A 242 31.09 3.82 -17.64
C VAL A 242 32.51 3.79 -17.04
N THR A 243 33.18 2.64 -17.10
CA THR A 243 34.56 2.48 -16.62
C THR A 243 35.61 3.19 -17.49
N LYS A 244 35.28 3.56 -18.74
CA LYS A 244 36.18 4.31 -19.64
C LYS A 244 36.00 5.83 -19.56
N THR A 245 34.89 6.32 -19.00
CA THR A 245 34.54 7.75 -18.99
C THR A 245 34.80 8.48 -17.68
N LEU A 246 35.25 7.80 -16.62
CA LEU A 246 35.64 8.43 -15.37
C LEU A 246 37.18 8.54 -15.28
N PRO A 247 37.77 9.73 -15.48
CA PRO A 247 39.13 9.96 -15.04
C PRO A 247 39.11 10.01 -13.51
N PHE A 248 40.03 9.28 -12.87
CA PHE A 248 40.33 9.42 -11.44
C PHE A 248 40.72 10.85 -11.09
#